data_AF-A0A7C1W141-F1
#
_entry.id   AF-A0A7C1W141-F1
#
_cell.length_a   1.000
_cell.length_b   1.000
_cell.length_c   1.000
_cell.angle_alpha   90.00
_cell.angle_beta   90.00
_cell.angle_gamma   90.00
#
_symmetry.space_group_name_H-M   'P 1'
#
loop_
_entity.id
_entity.type
_entity.pdbx_description
1 polymer ?
#
loop_
_entity_poly.entity_id
_entity_poly.type
_entity_poly.pdbx_seq_one_letter_code
_entity_poly.pdbx_strand_id
1 'polypeptide(L)' 'MLLEDIKRARIRGKISYKFRPKDVQEKCPGFARSTYYSFLSRHMQGKEYKEYFVRYSRGIYSLKDDPVVNERSLLEFVS' A
#
# COMPACT_ATOMS: atom_id res chain seq x y z
N MET A 1 -7.49 1.08 12.38
CA MET A 1 -6.08 1.42 12.11
C MET A 1 -5.93 1.62 10.62
N LEU A 2 -5.09 2.56 10.17
CA LEU A 2 -4.97 2.94 8.75
C LEU A 2 -4.71 1.75 7.80
N LEU A 3 -3.95 0.73 8.22
CA LEU A 3 -3.75 -0.50 7.43
C LEU A 3 -5.06 -1.21 7.10
N GLU A 4 -5.92 -1.40 8.11
CA GLU A 4 -7.20 -2.10 7.93
C GLU A 4 -8.15 -1.32 7.03
N ASP A 5 -8.10 0.02 7.10
CA ASP A 5 -8.88 0.89 6.21
C ASP A 5 -8.39 0.78 4.76
N ILE A 6 -7.07 0.77 4.54
CA ILE A 6 -6.45 0.54 3.22
C ILE A 6 -6.85 -0.85 2.68
N LYS A 7 -6.70 -1.91 3.48
CA LYS A 7 -7.07 -3.28 3.07
C LYS A 7 -8.53 -3.38 2.67
N ARG A 8 -9.45 -2.85 3.48
CA ARG A 8 -10.88 -2.83 3.18
C ARG A 8 -11.19 -2.00 1.91
N ALA A 9 -10.56 -0.84 1.75
CA ALA A 9 -10.72 -0.03 0.56
C ALA A 9 -10.24 -0.76 -0.70
N ARG A 10 -9.12 -1.50 -0.61
CA ARG A 10 -8.57 -2.28 -1.72
C ARG A 10 -9.47 -3.44 -2.11
N ILE A 11 -9.95 -4.21 -1.14
CA ILE A 11 -10.89 -5.33 -1.35
C ILE A 11 -12.19 -4.82 -2.00
N ARG A 12 -12.67 -3.65 -1.59
CA ARG A 12 -13.88 -3.02 -2.15
C ARG A 12 -13.64 -2.28 -3.47
N GLY A 13 -12.43 -2.32 -4.03
CA GLY A 13 -12.09 -1.62 -5.27
C GLY A 13 -12.10 -0.09 -5.18
N LYS A 14 -12.10 0.49 -3.97
CA LYS A 14 -12.09 1.95 -3.76
C LYS A 14 -10.73 2.58 -4.01
N ILE A 15 -9.66 1.81 -3.82
CA ILE A 15 -8.29 2.18 -4.18
C ILE A 15 -7.73 1.14 -5.16
N SER A 16 -6.94 1.61 -6.12
CA SER A 16 -6.18 0.75 -7.04
C SER A 16 -5.15 -0.07 -6.26
N TYR A 17 -4.66 -1.17 -6.84
CA TYR A 17 -3.56 -1.96 -6.27
C TYR A 17 -2.28 -1.12 -6.13
N LYS A 18 -2.02 -0.23 -7.11
CA LYS A 18 -1.01 0.83 -7.03
C LYS A 18 -1.67 2.14 -6.64
N PHE A 19 -1.29 2.67 -5.49
CA PHE A 19 -1.88 3.88 -4.93
C PHE A 19 -0.82 4.85 -4.39
N ARG A 20 -1.20 6.12 -4.33
CA ARG A 20 -0.46 7.21 -3.70
C ARG A 20 -1.02 7.50 -2.30
N PRO A 21 -0.24 8.14 -1.41
CA PRO A 21 -0.75 8.60 -0.11
C PRO A 21 -2.01 9.46 -0.23
N LYS A 22 -2.11 10.28 -1.30
CA LYS A 22 -3.28 11.11 -1.58
C LYS A 22 -4.54 10.28 -1.86
N ASP A 23 -4.41 9.20 -2.63
CA ASP A 23 -5.53 8.30 -2.93
C ASP A 23 -6.05 7.65 -1.65
N VAL A 24 -5.13 7.25 -0.75
CA VAL A 24 -5.49 6.71 0.56
C VAL A 24 -6.17 7.77 1.42
N GLN A 25 -5.67 9.00 1.43
CA GLN A 25 -6.28 10.11 2.18
C GLN A 25 -7.73 10.36 1.74
N GLU A 26 -8.00 10.34 0.43
CA GLU A 26 -9.33 10.59 -0.12
C GLU A 26 -10.31 9.43 0.16
N LYS A 27 -9.83 8.18 0.13
CA LYS A 27 -10.69 6.99 0.24
C LYS A 27 -10.78 6.41 1.66
N CYS A 28 -9.81 6.72 2.50
CA CYS A 28 -9.71 6.31 3.90
C CYS A 28 -9.47 7.53 4.81
N PRO A 29 -10.42 8.49 4.87
CA PRO A 29 -10.27 9.70 5.69
C PRO A 29 -10.30 9.36 7.19
N GLY A 30 -9.80 10.27 8.03
CA GLY A 30 -9.85 10.16 9.49
C GLY A 30 -8.49 10.30 10.19
N PHE A 31 -7.40 10.52 9.44
CA PHE A 31 -6.06 10.72 9.99
C PHE A 31 -5.47 12.06 9.54
N ALA A 32 -4.45 12.54 10.27
CA ALA A 32 -3.71 13.73 9.87
C ALA A 32 -3.02 13.47 8.51
N ARG A 33 -2.90 14.53 7.69
CA ARG A 33 -2.26 14.44 6.37
C ARG A 33 -0.89 13.76 6.43
N SER A 34 -0.05 14.14 7.39
CA SER A 34 1.31 13.58 7.58
C SER A 34 1.31 12.08 7.92
N THR A 35 0.24 11.56 8.52
CA THR A 35 0.10 10.14 8.85
C THR A 35 0.10 9.28 7.59
N TYR A 36 -0.61 9.68 6.52
CA TYR A 36 -0.65 8.90 5.28
C TYR A 36 0.74 8.73 4.64
N TYR A 37 1.56 9.77 4.67
CA TYR A 37 2.91 9.73 4.10
C TYR A 37 3.90 8.97 4.98
N SER A 38 3.88 9.23 6.29
CA SER A 38 4.79 8.59 7.23
C SER A 38 4.47 7.11 7.43
N PHE A 39 3.19 6.73 7.47
CA PHE A 39 2.77 5.34 7.60
C PHE A 39 3.23 4.50 6.40
N LEU A 40 2.94 4.93 5.17
CA LEU A 40 3.34 4.20 3.97
C LEU A 40 4.86 4.10 3.81
N SER A 41 5.60 5.17 4.13
CA SER A 41 7.06 5.17 4.00
C SER A 41 7.80 4.37 5.08
N ARG A 42 7.26 4.28 6.30
CA ARG A 42 7.87 3.52 7.41
C ARG A 42 7.60 2.02 7.32
N HIS A 43 6.48 1.63 6.72
CA HIS A 43 6.04 0.23 6.60
C HIS A 43 6.26 -0.39 5.20
N MET A 44 7.14 0.22 4.38
CA MET A 44 7.51 -0.37 3.09
C MET A 44 8.62 -1.40 3.23
N GLN A 45 8.72 -2.30 2.26
CA GLN A 45 9.78 -3.32 2.19
C GLN A 45 11.19 -2.71 2.35
N GLY A 46 12.04 -3.39 3.13
CA GLY A 46 13.40 -2.96 3.45
C GLY A 46 13.47 -1.84 4.50
N LYS A 47 12.43 -1.68 5.34
CA LYS A 47 12.39 -0.72 6.44
C LYS A 47 12.24 -1.39 7.81
N GLU A 48 12.50 -0.58 8.84
CA GLU A 48 12.59 -1.00 10.24
C GLU A 48 11.30 -1.62 10.80
N TYR A 49 10.13 -1.21 10.29
CA TYR A 49 8.85 -1.67 10.80
C TYR A 49 8.32 -2.88 10.02
N LYS A 50 7.34 -3.57 10.60
CA LYS A 50 6.60 -4.64 9.91
C LYS A 50 6.15 -4.16 8.53
N GLU A 51 6.58 -4.92 7.52
CA GLU A 51 6.41 -4.57 6.12
C GLU A 51 4.99 -4.90 5.65
N TYR A 52 4.24 -3.85 5.29
CA TYR A 52 2.89 -3.97 4.74
C TYR A 52 2.84 -3.53 3.28
N PHE A 53 3.85 -2.81 2.80
CA PHE A 53 3.81 -2.15 1.50
C PHE A 53 5.03 -2.49 0.64
N VAL A 54 4.83 -2.57 -0.67
CA VAL A 54 5.91 -2.54 -1.66
C VAL A 54 5.90 -1.14 -2.28
N ARG A 55 7.07 -0.51 -2.41
CA ARG A 55 7.22 0.78 -3.06
C ARG A 55 7.85 0.59 -4.44
N TYR A 56 7.15 1.03 -5.49
CA TYR A 56 7.63 0.91 -6.87
C TYR A 56 8.43 2.13 -7.33
N SER A 57 7.99 3.31 -6.91
CA SER A 57 8.64 4.58 -7.26
C SER A 57 8.30 5.65 -6.23
N ARG A 58 8.72 6.91 -6.46
CA ARG A 58 8.47 7.99 -5.51
C ARG A 58 6.97 8.20 -5.28
N GLY A 59 6.48 7.72 -4.14
CA GLY A 59 5.10 7.94 -3.69
C GLY A 59 4.08 6.96 -4.24
N ILE A 60 4.50 5.88 -4.92
CA ILE A 60 3.62 4.81 -5.41
C ILE A 60 3.87 3.54 -4.62
N TYR A 61 2.81 3.01 -4.01
CA TYR A 61 2.82 1.87 -3.12
C TYR A 61 1.77 0.83 -3.56
N SER A 62 1.98 -0.42 -3.17
CA SER A 62 0.96 -1.47 -3.14
C SER A 62 0.98 -2.17 -1.79
N LEU A 63 -0.11 -2.85 -1.43
CA LEU A 63 -0.09 -3.82 -0.33
C LEU A 63 0.82 -4.99 -0.69
N LYS A 64 1.68 -5.41 0.25
CA LYS A 64 2.61 -6.53 0.06
C LYS A 64 1.87 -7.85 -0.12
N ASP A 65 0.72 -8.00 0.52
CA ASP A 65 -0.15 -9.18 0.45
C ASP A 65 -1.26 -9.06 -0.59
N ASP A 66 -1.22 -8.06 -1.48
CA ASP A 66 -2.21 -7.93 -2.55
C ASP A 66 -2.10 -9.11 -3.53
N PRO A 67 -3.21 -9.78 -3.89
CA PRO A 67 -3.19 -10.88 -4.85
C PRO A 67 -2.50 -10.51 -6.17
N VAL A 68 -2.73 -9.28 -6.67
CA VAL A 68 -2.13 -8.81 -7.92
C VAL A 68 -0.61 -8.64 -7.81
N VAL A 69 -0.12 -8.28 -6.62
CA VAL A 69 1.32 -8.16 -6.36
C VAL A 69 1.94 -9.56 -6.29
N ASN A 70 1.31 -10.48 -5.57
CA ASN A 70 1.78 -11.85 -5.42
C ASN A 70 1.80 -12.62 -6.75
N GLU A 71 0.76 -12.50 -7.58
CA GLU A 71 0.70 -13.11 -8.92
C GLU A 71 1.83 -12.62 -9.83
N ARG A 72 2.14 -11.32 -9.79
CA ARG A 72 3.23 -10.75 -10.59
C ARG A 72 4.60 -11.16 -10.08
N SER A 73 4.81 -11.21 -8.77
CA SER A 73 6.05 -11.73 -8.21
C SER A 73 6.27 -13.17 -8.67
N LEU A 74 5.23 -14.02 -8.66
CA LEU A 74 5.35 -15.39 -9.16
C LEU A 74 5.74 -15.43 -10.64
N LEU A 75 5.14 -14.61 -11.50
CA LEU A 75 5.49 -14.55 -12.93
C LEU A 75 6.94 -14.11 -13.18
N GLU A 76 7.48 -13.20 -12.37
CA GLU A 76 8.89 -12.78 -12.44
C GLU A 76 9.86 -13.88 -11.98
N PHE A 77 9.42 -14.86 -11.19
CA PHE A 77 10.26 -16.00 -10.77
C PHE A 77 10.23 -17.20 -11.73
N VAL A 78 9.27 -17.28 -12.65
CA VAL A 78 9.19 -18.37 -13.66
C VAL A 78 9.74 -17.95 -15.04
N SER A 79 10.28 -16.74 -15.15
CA SER A 79 10.88 -16.18 -16.38
C SER A 79 12.40 -16.21 -16.29
#